data_AF-A0A315D8X8-F1
#
_entry.id   AF-A0A315D8X8-F1
#
_cell.length_a   1.000
_cell.length_b   1.000
_cell.length_c   1.000
_cell.angle_alpha   90.00
_cell.angle_beta   90.00
_cell.angle_gamma   90.00
#
_symmetry.space_group_name_H-M   'P 1'
#
loop_
_entity.id
_entity.type
_entity.pdbx_description
1 polymer ?
#
loop_
_entity_poly.entity_id
_entity_poly.type
_entity_poly.pdbx_seq_one_letter_code
_entity_poly.pdbx_strand_id
1 'polypeptide(L)'
;MHPATNPSTTPVYGVRPSKPGLYLGLFHGRDTPNQTMHGWGFDGPAIGPLRYFHTTYVCSVHVEFVSPTDAQLFTGTHDMQMDLAINGDLLCFDGKLYGDWTVYWVSPEECFRPPDTFRQNTRPNDLRRQAKLKEPLSSDCIE
;
A
#
# COMPACT_ATOMS: atom_id res chain seq x y z
N MET A 1 7.35 -11.54 12.56
CA MET A 1 7.69 -11.63 11.12
C MET A 1 6.37 -11.80 10.40
N HIS A 2 5.86 -10.74 9.76
CA HIS A 2 4.61 -10.83 9.00
C HIS A 2 4.86 -11.69 7.75
N PRO A 3 3.91 -12.56 7.35
CA PRO A 3 4.05 -13.30 6.10
C PRO A 3 4.10 -12.33 4.92
N ALA A 4 4.88 -12.69 3.90
CA ALA A 4 5.06 -11.87 2.71
C ALA A 4 3.70 -11.59 2.04
N THR A 5 3.41 -10.32 1.78
CA THR A 5 2.18 -9.97 1.06
C THR A 5 2.28 -10.38 -0.40
N ASN A 6 1.16 -10.81 -1.01
CA ASN A 6 1.16 -11.16 -2.44
C ASN A 6 1.05 -9.88 -3.28
N PRO A 7 2.11 -9.49 -4.01
CA PRO A 7 2.14 -8.21 -4.73
C PRO A 7 1.12 -8.14 -5.87
N SER A 8 0.56 -9.26 -6.32
CA SER A 8 -0.50 -9.26 -7.33
C SER A 8 -1.87 -8.84 -6.81
N THR A 9 -2.09 -8.91 -5.49
CA THR A 9 -3.38 -8.64 -4.83
C THR A 9 -3.33 -7.48 -3.85
N THR A 10 -2.14 -7.11 -3.35
CA THR A 10 -2.00 -5.98 -2.41
C THR A 10 -2.31 -4.65 -3.12
N PRO A 11 -3.26 -3.84 -2.60
CA PRO A 11 -3.52 -2.50 -3.12
C PRO A 11 -2.26 -1.65 -3.05
N VAL A 12 -2.01 -0.88 -4.11
CA VAL A 12 -0.81 -0.05 -4.24
C VAL A 12 -1.19 1.42 -4.05
N TYR A 13 -0.39 2.18 -3.32
CA TYR A 13 -0.60 3.62 -3.20
C TYR A 13 -0.48 4.32 -4.57
N GLY A 14 -1.33 5.33 -4.80
CA GLY A 14 -1.51 5.93 -6.12
C GLY A 14 -2.49 5.17 -7.04
N VAL A 15 -2.86 3.94 -6.70
CA VAL A 15 -4.01 3.25 -7.30
C VAL A 15 -5.23 3.46 -6.41
N ARG A 16 -6.31 3.90 -7.03
CA ARG A 16 -7.59 4.19 -6.36
C ARG A 16 -8.17 2.92 -5.71
N PRO A 17 -8.39 2.90 -4.37
CA PRO A 17 -8.96 1.73 -3.71
C PRO A 17 -10.41 1.45 -4.15
N SER A 18 -10.83 0.20 -4.08
CA SER A 18 -12.19 -0.24 -4.46
C SER A 18 -13.22 -0.10 -3.33
N LYS A 19 -12.77 0.15 -2.10
CA LYS A 19 -13.61 0.34 -0.92
C LYS A 19 -13.38 1.75 -0.35
N PRO A 20 -14.43 2.45 0.12
CA PRO A 20 -14.25 3.73 0.79
C PRO A 20 -13.67 3.51 2.19
N GLY A 21 -13.04 4.53 2.74
CA GLY A 21 -12.53 4.52 4.11
C GLY A 21 -11.20 5.24 4.28
N LEU A 22 -10.62 5.11 5.48
CA LEU A 22 -9.31 5.64 5.81
C LEU A 22 -8.22 4.68 5.34
N TYR A 23 -7.16 5.19 4.72
CA TYR A 23 -6.04 4.41 4.22
C TYR A 23 -4.70 5.02 4.64
N LEU A 24 -3.72 4.15 4.86
CA LEU A 24 -2.30 4.49 4.99
C LEU A 24 -1.60 4.17 3.67
N GLY A 25 -1.15 5.19 2.96
CA GLY A 25 -0.37 5.06 1.73
C GLY A 25 1.12 5.10 2.03
N LEU A 26 1.87 4.10 1.57
CA LEU A 26 3.33 4.04 1.69
C LEU A 26 3.99 4.30 0.33
N PHE A 27 5.04 5.11 0.30
CA PHE A 27 5.77 5.42 -0.93
C PHE A 27 7.23 5.74 -0.63
N HIS A 28 8.00 5.97 -1.69
CA HIS A 28 9.45 6.16 -1.58
C HIS A 28 10.15 4.89 -1.05
N GLY A 29 9.81 3.74 -1.62
CA GLY A 29 10.23 2.43 -1.15
C GLY A 29 11.67 2.05 -1.52
N ARG A 30 12.35 1.37 -0.59
CA ARG A 30 13.72 0.85 -0.72
C ARG A 30 13.89 -0.48 0.03
N ASP A 31 14.89 -1.27 -0.38
CA ASP A 31 15.24 -2.57 0.22
C ASP A 31 16.21 -2.42 1.40
N THR A 32 17.08 -1.41 1.40
CA THR A 32 18.02 -1.14 2.50
C THR A 32 18.01 0.35 2.88
N PRO A 33 18.30 0.70 4.15
CA PRO A 33 18.21 2.09 4.60
C PRO A 33 19.07 3.07 3.79
N ASN A 34 20.27 2.61 3.40
CA ASN A 34 21.26 3.41 2.69
C ASN A 34 21.24 3.19 1.17
N GLN A 35 20.19 2.56 0.63
CA GLN A 35 20.11 2.30 -0.81
C GLN A 35 20.11 3.61 -1.60
N THR A 36 21.06 3.76 -2.53
CA THR A 36 20.97 4.81 -3.55
C THR A 36 19.83 4.46 -4.51
N MET A 37 18.83 5.33 -4.58
CA MET A 37 17.64 5.09 -5.40
C MET A 37 17.76 5.77 -6.77
N HIS A 38 17.28 5.10 -7.81
CA HIS A 38 17.01 5.75 -9.08
C HIS A 38 15.67 6.50 -9.00
N GLY A 39 15.72 7.83 -8.97
CA GLY A 39 14.53 8.65 -8.77
C GLY A 39 13.99 8.52 -7.35
N TRP A 40 12.70 8.21 -7.21
CA TRP A 40 11.97 8.17 -5.93
C TRP A 40 11.82 6.74 -5.36
N GLY A 41 12.49 5.73 -5.90
CA GLY A 41 12.29 4.34 -5.45
C GLY A 41 10.97 3.72 -5.94
N PHE A 42 10.52 2.64 -5.29
CA PHE A 42 9.30 1.91 -5.67
C PHE A 42 8.07 2.35 -4.88
N ASP A 43 6.88 2.14 -5.45
CA ASP A 43 5.61 2.42 -4.78
C ASP A 43 5.26 1.33 -3.77
N GLY A 44 4.73 1.74 -2.61
CA GLY A 44 4.30 0.86 -1.54
C GLY A 44 2.79 0.62 -1.54
N PRO A 45 2.29 -0.13 -0.55
CA PRO A 45 0.88 -0.46 -0.45
C PRO A 45 0.01 0.72 -0.04
N ALA A 46 -1.27 0.64 -0.41
CA ALA A 46 -2.37 1.35 0.24
C ALA A 46 -3.00 0.42 1.29
N ILE A 47 -2.64 0.60 2.55
CA ILE A 47 -3.07 -0.24 3.67
C ILE A 47 -4.41 0.27 4.20
N GLY A 48 -5.45 -0.55 4.12
CA GLY A 48 -6.77 -0.23 4.63
C GLY A 48 -7.88 -1.04 3.95
N PRO A 49 -9.17 -0.71 4.19
CA PRO A 49 -9.64 0.39 5.03
C PRO A 49 -9.31 0.25 6.53
N LEU A 50 -9.04 1.37 7.20
CA LEU A 50 -8.69 1.47 8.62
C LEU A 50 -9.79 2.12 9.46
N ARG A 51 -9.99 1.65 10.69
CA ARG A 51 -10.75 2.33 11.75
C ARG A 51 -9.97 3.50 12.34
N TYR A 52 -8.66 3.33 12.55
CA TYR A 52 -7.79 4.40 13.02
C TYR A 52 -6.35 4.25 12.51
N PHE A 53 -5.63 5.38 12.57
CA PHE A 53 -4.19 5.47 12.49
C PHE A 53 -3.70 6.28 13.69
N HIS A 54 -2.72 5.75 14.42
CA HIS A 54 -2.13 6.40 15.60
C HIS A 54 -0.62 6.29 15.52
N THR A 55 0.09 7.37 15.86
CA THR A 55 1.55 7.34 16.03
C THR A 55 1.91 7.67 17.47
N THR A 56 2.63 6.75 18.12
CA THR A 56 3.15 6.89 19.48
C THR A 56 4.64 7.24 19.42
N TYR A 57 5.05 8.30 20.11
CA TYR A 57 6.45 8.77 20.21
C TYR A 57 7.16 8.96 18.87
N VAL A 58 6.42 9.16 17.77
CA VAL A 58 6.96 9.33 16.42
C VAL A 58 7.78 8.12 15.94
N CYS A 59 7.69 6.96 16.62
CA CYS A 59 8.49 5.78 16.29
C CYS A 59 7.67 4.48 16.19
N SER A 60 6.45 4.47 16.72
CA SER A 60 5.53 3.33 16.64
C SER A 60 4.23 3.78 16.01
N VAL A 61 3.82 3.11 14.95
CA VAL A 61 2.55 3.34 14.26
C VAL A 61 1.62 2.17 14.57
N HIS A 62 0.40 2.48 14.99
CA HIS A 62 -0.63 1.51 15.29
C HIS A 62 -1.81 1.78 14.36
N VAL A 63 -2.30 0.74 13.71
CA VAL A 63 -3.51 0.80 12.89
C VAL A 63 -4.47 -0.30 13.27
N GLU A 64 -5.76 -0.05 13.05
CA GLU A 64 -6.80 -1.06 13.14
C GLU A 64 -7.59 -1.10 11.84
N PHE A 65 -7.80 -2.28 11.27
CA PHE A 65 -8.58 -2.49 10.06
C PHE A 65 -10.09 -2.39 10.33
N VAL A 66 -10.87 -2.06 9.30
CA VAL A 66 -12.34 -2.11 9.40
C VAL A 66 -12.87 -3.54 9.33
N SER A 67 -12.20 -4.43 8.57
CA SER A 67 -12.62 -5.82 8.42
C SER A 67 -11.47 -6.82 8.61
N PRO A 68 -11.75 -8.02 9.16
CA PRO A 68 -10.76 -9.10 9.27
C PRO A 68 -10.21 -9.57 7.92
N THR A 69 -11.00 -9.52 6.85
CA THR A 69 -10.56 -9.92 5.50
C THR A 69 -9.54 -8.95 4.93
N ASP A 70 -9.72 -7.65 5.16
CA ASP A 70 -8.74 -6.65 4.74
C ASP A 70 -7.47 -6.76 5.59
N ALA A 71 -7.61 -7.02 6.90
CA ALA A 71 -6.49 -7.24 7.78
C ALA A 71 -5.61 -8.43 7.35
N GLN A 72 -6.25 -9.55 6.97
CA GLN A 72 -5.57 -10.75 6.50
C GLN A 72 -4.63 -10.50 5.32
N LEU A 73 -4.94 -9.55 4.45
CA LEU A 73 -4.09 -9.21 3.31
C LEU A 73 -2.73 -8.62 3.72
N PHE A 74 -2.66 -7.95 4.87
CA PHE A 74 -1.45 -7.25 5.33
C PHE A 74 -0.79 -7.92 6.53
N THR A 75 -1.55 -8.57 7.41
CA THR A 75 -1.02 -9.24 8.61
C THR A 75 -0.83 -10.74 8.39
N GLY A 76 -1.47 -11.31 7.37
CA GLY A 76 -1.60 -12.76 7.14
C GLY A 76 -2.52 -13.48 8.12
N THR A 77 -3.17 -12.76 9.02
CA THR A 77 -4.06 -13.28 10.05
C THR A 77 -5.37 -12.48 10.07
N HIS A 78 -6.39 -12.94 10.79
CA HIS A 78 -7.60 -12.15 10.98
C HIS A 78 -7.47 -11.12 12.11
N ASP A 79 -6.27 -10.93 12.66
CA ASP A 79 -6.02 -9.89 13.65
C ASP A 79 -6.17 -8.52 12.98
N MET A 80 -7.11 -7.73 13.52
CA MET A 80 -7.47 -6.44 12.97
C MET A 80 -6.49 -5.34 13.38
N GLN A 81 -5.61 -5.59 14.35
CA GLN A 81 -4.60 -4.62 14.76
C GLN A 81 -3.26 -4.94 14.09
N MET A 82 -2.53 -3.89 13.70
CA MET A 82 -1.20 -4.02 13.13
C MET A 82 -0.30 -2.90 13.64
N ASP A 83 0.86 -3.30 14.13
CA ASP A 83 1.92 -2.41 14.58
C ASP A 83 3.00 -2.31 13.51
N LEU A 84 3.39 -1.09 13.19
CA LEU A 84 4.43 -0.75 12.23
C LEU A 84 5.54 0.01 12.95
N ALA A 85 6.77 -0.44 12.79
CA ALA A 85 7.93 0.23 13.34
C ALA A 85 8.42 1.32 12.38
N ILE A 86 8.91 2.42 12.94
CA ILE A 86 9.72 3.40 12.21
C ILE A 86 11.18 3.20 12.65
N ASN A 87 12.04 2.88 11.70
CA ASN A 87 13.48 2.73 11.90
C ASN A 87 14.20 3.97 11.36
N GLY A 88 14.63 4.86 12.25
CA GLY A 88 15.15 6.17 11.87
C GLY A 88 14.03 7.04 11.29
N ASP A 89 14.14 7.37 10.01
CA ASP A 89 13.14 8.11 9.23
C ASP A 89 12.31 7.21 8.30
N LEU A 90 12.46 5.87 8.38
CA LEU A 90 11.84 4.93 7.46
C LEU A 90 10.77 4.08 8.16
N LEU A 91 9.56 4.07 7.61
CA LEU A 91 8.49 3.16 8.05
C LEU A 91 8.74 1.76 7.48
N CYS A 92 8.73 0.75 8.34
CA CYS A 92 8.97 -0.64 7.99
C CYS A 92 7.66 -1.39 7.71
N PHE A 93 7.53 -1.98 6.52
CA PHE A 93 6.41 -2.86 6.20
C PHE A 93 6.83 -3.96 5.22
N ASP A 94 6.45 -5.20 5.49
CA ASP A 94 6.73 -6.39 4.66
C ASP A 94 8.20 -6.53 4.19
N GLY A 95 9.12 -6.31 5.14
CA GLY A 95 10.56 -6.36 4.88
C GLY A 95 11.09 -5.23 3.97
N LYS A 96 10.26 -4.22 3.67
CA LYS A 96 10.62 -3.02 2.92
C LYS A 96 10.61 -1.78 3.81
N LEU A 97 11.27 -0.74 3.31
CA LEU A 97 11.45 0.54 3.99
C LEU A 97 10.86 1.66 3.14
N TYR A 98 10.07 2.53 3.75
CA TYR A 98 9.37 3.61 3.07
C TYR A 98 9.77 4.94 3.71
N GLY A 99 10.29 5.86 2.89
CA GLY A 99 10.71 7.18 3.38
C GLY A 99 9.56 8.14 3.60
N ASP A 100 8.41 7.86 2.99
CA ASP A 100 7.24 8.71 3.10
C ASP A 100 5.97 7.87 3.31
N TRP A 101 5.06 8.38 4.12
CA TRP A 101 3.74 7.82 4.31
C TRP A 101 2.70 8.93 4.44
N THR A 102 1.47 8.63 4.05
CA THR A 102 0.35 9.56 4.19
C THR A 102 -0.90 8.82 4.64
N VAL A 103 -1.74 9.51 5.41
CA VAL A 103 -3.06 9.01 5.81
C VAL A 103 -4.10 9.81 5.04
N TYR A 104 -4.98 9.13 4.32
CA TYR A 104 -5.96 9.76 3.46
C TYR A 104 -7.30 9.06 3.54
N TRP A 105 -8.36 9.82 3.29
CA TRP A 105 -9.71 9.30 3.19
C TRP A 105 -10.07 9.07 1.72
N VAL A 106 -10.77 7.98 1.44
CA VAL A 106 -11.37 7.69 0.12
C VAL A 106 -12.88 7.69 0.28
N SER A 107 -13.55 8.58 -0.44
CA SER A 107 -15.02 8.61 -0.44
C SER A 107 -15.63 7.52 -1.35
N PRO A 108 -16.91 7.17 -1.17
CA PRO A 108 -17.57 6.19 -2.04
C PRO A 108 -17.52 6.53 -3.53
N GLU A 109 -17.69 7.80 -3.89
CA GLU A 109 -17.60 8.29 -5.27
C GLU A 109 -16.19 8.26 -5.83
N GLU A 110 -15.17 8.24 -4.97
CA GLU A 110 -13.79 8.04 -5.38
C GLU A 110 -13.47 6.58 -5.65
N CYS A 111 -14.24 5.60 -5.19
CA CYS A 111 -13.92 4.17 -5.41
C CYS A 111 -14.14 3.73 -6.86
N PHE A 112 -15.01 4.43 -7.59
CA PHE A 112 -15.41 4.08 -8.94
C PHE A 112 -15.21 5.29 -9.87
N ARG A 113 -14.95 5.03 -11.16
CA ARG A 113 -15.11 6.12 -12.14
C ARG A 113 -16.61 6.41 -12.27
N PRO A 114 -17.01 7.69 -12.40
CA PRO A 114 -18.36 8.01 -12.83
C PRO A 114 -18.69 7.21 -14.10
N PRO A 115 -19.94 6.74 -14.25
CA PRO A 115 -20.33 6.04 -15.46
C PRO A 115 -20.01 6.91 -16.69
N ASP A 116 -19.37 6.32 -17.71
CA ASP A 116 -19.11 7.00 -18.99
C ASP A 116 -20.44 7.10 -19.76
N THR A 117 -21.29 8.04 -19.35
CA THR A 117 -22.64 8.23 -19.91
C THR A 117 -22.62 8.96 -21.26
N PHE A 118 -21.47 9.47 -21.68
CA PHE A 118 -21.34 10.28 -22.89
C PHE A 118 -20.92 9.45 -24.12
N ARG A 119 -20.29 8.28 -23.93
CA ARG A 119 -19.79 7.44 -25.02
C ARG A 119 -20.57 6.14 -25.11
N GLN A 120 -20.90 5.72 -26.34
CA GLN A 120 -21.54 4.41 -26.58
C GLN A 120 -20.59 3.22 -26.33
N ASN A 121 -19.27 3.44 -26.42
CA ASN A 121 -18.26 2.42 -26.13
C ASN A 121 -17.73 2.61 -24.71
N THR A 122 -18.20 1.76 -23.78
CA THR A 122 -17.73 1.73 -22.39
C THR A 122 -16.29 1.25 -22.35
N ARG A 123 -15.36 2.09 -21.89
CA ARG A 123 -14.00 1.61 -21.58
C ARG A 123 -14.09 0.69 -20.37
N PRO A 124 -13.38 -0.46 -20.36
CA PRO A 124 -13.28 -1.25 -19.14
C PRO A 124 -12.74 -0.36 -18.02
N ASN A 125 -13.29 -0.53 -16.82
CA ASN A 125 -12.92 0.25 -15.64
C ASN A 125 -11.58 -0.24 -15.06
N ASP A 126 -10.64 -0.56 -15.93
CA ASP A 126 -9.28 -0.90 -15.54
C ASP A 126 -8.61 0.40 -15.09
N LEU A 127 -8.25 0.42 -13.81
CA LEU A 127 -7.55 1.52 -13.20
C LEU A 127 -6.20 1.67 -13.92
N ARG A 128 -5.85 2.92 -14.28
CA ARG A 128 -4.54 3.26 -14.85
C ARG A 128 -3.48 2.75 -13.87
N ARG A 129 -2.75 1.69 -14.20
CA ARG A 129 -1.51 1.34 -13.50
C ARG A 129 -0.50 2.46 -13.80
N GLN A 130 -0.38 3.42 -12.88
CA GLN A 130 0.72 4.37 -12.84
C GLN A 130 1.77 3.99 -11.79
N ALA A 131 1.51 2.94 -11.02
CA ALA A 131 2.41 2.50 -9.97
C ALA A 131 3.71 1.88 -10.54
N LYS A 132 4.84 2.36 -10.05
CA LYS A 132 6.18 1.80 -10.23
C LYS A 132 6.37 0.67 -9.24
N LEU A 133 5.74 -0.46 -9.54
CA LEU A 133 5.98 -1.72 -8.83
C LEU A 133 7.43 -2.15 -9.05
N LYS A 134 8.04 -2.74 -8.02
CA LYS A 134 9.36 -3.36 -8.15
C LYS A 134 9.28 -4.47 -9.22
N GLU A 135 10.16 -4.42 -10.22
CA GLU A 135 10.30 -5.52 -11.17
C GLU A 135 10.78 -6.77 -10.42
N PRO A 136 10.20 -7.96 -10.68
CA PRO A 136 10.74 -9.19 -10.12
C PRO A 136 12.21 -9.30 -10.57
N LEU A 137 13.12 -9.64 -9.65
CA LEU A 137 14.50 -9.95 -10.03
C LEU A 137 14.45 -10.98 -11.16
N SER A 138 14.95 -10.63 -12.34
CA SER A 138 15.14 -11.58 -13.43
C SER A 138 15.97 -12.74 -12.89
N SER A 139 15.39 -13.93 -12.90
CA SER A 139 16.09 -15.18 -12.63
C SER A 139 16.98 -15.54 -13.82
N ASP A 140 17.97 -14.69 -14.10
CA ASP A 140 19.05 -14.90 -15.06
C ASP A 140 20.29 -14.29 -14.39
N CYS A 141 21.36 -14.98 -13.98
CA CYS A 141 21.86 -16.31 -14.28
C CYS A 141 22.56 -16.86 -13.01
N ILE A 142 22.29 -18.11 -12.65
CA ILE A 142 23.27 -18.96 -11.96
C ILE A 142 23.83 -19.87 -13.04
N GLU A 143 25.05 -19.59 -13.49
CA GLU A 143 26.06 -20.60 -13.84
C GLU A 143 27.42 -20.11 -13.34
#